data_AF-A0A7S1RY42-F1
#
_entry.id   AF-A0A7S1RY42-F1
#
_cell.length_a   1.000
_cell.length_b   1.000
_cell.length_c   1.000
_cell.angle_alpha   90.00
_cell.angle_beta   90.00
_cell.angle_gamma   90.00
#
_symmetry.space_group_name_H-M   'P 1'
#
loop_
_entity.id
_entity.type
_entity.pdbx_description
1 polymer ?
#
loop_
_entity_poly.entity_id
_entity_poly.type
_entity_poly.pdbx_seq_one_letter_code
_entity_poly.pdbx_strand_id
1 'polypeptide(L)'
;GGLLLASLTAGGRLCFSGTGFDTRAASTFAMFQEAADVLRERGQFPKPFGPKAISIDDIAPCWAEFGYSAQERCRTVPIPDFTFWGWPEAGLLPNFTGITHTLEGIGGEPAEEQKCGWIGNPGTHRTLPAFERAVENSTAFVVKSAPPRVSAENQTRMWACLVDIPCRGYSGRVPMLLH
;
A
#
# COMPACT_ATOMS: atom_id res chain seq x y z
N GLY A 1 10.02 8.68 10.93
CA GLY A 1 8.57 8.71 10.79
C GLY A 1 8.23 9.72 9.73
N GLY A 2 7.26 9.42 8.88
CA GLY A 2 6.77 10.35 7.87
C GLY A 2 5.45 10.99 8.27
N LEU A 3 5.35 12.30 8.08
CA LEU A 3 4.17 13.10 8.39
C LEU A 3 3.92 14.12 7.28
N LEU A 4 2.66 14.21 6.87
CA LEU A 4 2.14 15.32 6.07
C LEU A 4 1.13 16.12 6.88
N LEU A 5 1.12 17.43 6.67
CA LEU A 5 0.11 18.36 7.13
C LEU A 5 -0.65 18.87 5.92
N ALA A 6 -1.94 18.57 5.85
CA ALA A 6 -2.84 19.08 4.82
C ALA A 6 -3.66 20.24 5.36
N SER A 7 -3.81 21.31 4.58
CA SER A 7 -4.68 22.44 4.94
C SER A 7 -5.38 22.99 3.71
N LEU A 8 -6.57 23.55 3.90
CA LEU A 8 -7.32 24.19 2.83
C LEU A 8 -7.53 25.66 3.16
N THR A 9 -6.96 26.53 2.33
CA THR A 9 -7.06 27.98 2.53
C THR A 9 -8.44 28.53 2.18
N ALA A 10 -8.75 29.74 2.64
CA ALA A 10 -9.98 30.45 2.29
C ALA A 10 -10.17 30.65 0.77
N GLY A 11 -9.07 30.70 0.00
CA GLY A 11 -9.08 30.78 -1.45
C GLY A 11 -9.26 29.43 -2.16
N GLY A 12 -9.59 28.35 -1.45
CA GLY A 12 -9.80 27.03 -2.04
C GLY A 12 -8.53 26.30 -2.49
N ARG A 13 -7.35 26.79 -2.07
CA ARG A 13 -6.06 26.16 -2.36
C ARG A 13 -5.73 25.12 -1.29
N LEU A 14 -5.57 23.87 -1.72
CA LEU A 14 -5.09 22.77 -0.90
C LEU A 14 -3.56 22.86 -0.79
N CYS A 15 -3.04 22.81 0.43
CA CYS A 15 -1.62 22.97 0.74
C CYS A 15 -1.13 21.78 1.55
N PHE A 16 0.05 21.28 1.20
CA PHE A 16 0.75 20.22 1.93
C PHE A 16 2.11 20.70 2.40
N SER A 17 2.49 20.30 3.61
CA SER A 17 3.85 20.43 4.13
C SER A 17 4.21 19.18 4.92
N GLY A 18 5.49 18.88 5.07
CA GLY A 18 5.91 17.69 5.80
C GLY A 18 7.21 17.09 5.27
N THR A 19 7.62 15.98 5.87
CA THR A 19 8.83 15.23 5.53
C THR A 19 8.58 13.73 5.71
N GLY A 20 9.35 12.89 5.02
CA GLY A 20 9.26 11.43 5.09
C GLY A 20 9.38 10.79 3.72
N PHE A 21 9.47 9.45 3.70
CA PHE A 21 9.69 8.59 2.52
C PHE A 21 9.21 9.21 1.20
N ASP A 22 10.15 9.66 0.38
CA ASP A 22 9.92 10.67 -0.67
C ASP A 22 8.76 10.31 -1.62
N THR A 23 8.67 9.05 -2.07
CA THR A 23 7.61 8.60 -2.97
C THR A 23 6.26 8.39 -2.30
N ARG A 24 6.21 8.12 -0.98
CA ARG A 24 4.93 8.04 -0.25
C ARG A 24 4.28 9.41 -0.14
N ALA A 25 5.09 10.44 0.16
CA ALA A 25 4.62 11.80 0.27
C ALA A 25 4.07 12.32 -1.06
N ALA A 26 4.83 12.12 -2.15
CA ALA A 26 4.43 12.53 -3.50
C ALA A 26 3.14 11.83 -3.96
N SER A 27 3.05 10.52 -3.78
CA SER A 27 1.88 9.73 -4.18
C SER A 27 0.64 10.10 -3.36
N THR A 28 0.80 10.35 -2.05
CA THR A 28 -0.31 10.85 -1.21
C THR A 28 -0.78 12.21 -1.66
N PHE A 29 0.14 13.13 -1.90
CA PHE A 29 -0.20 14.44 -2.44
C PHE A 29 -1.00 14.34 -3.74
N ALA A 30 -0.55 13.49 -4.68
CA ALA A 30 -1.23 13.28 -5.94
C ALA A 30 -2.66 12.74 -5.76
N MET A 31 -2.86 11.73 -4.89
CA MET A 31 -4.20 11.22 -4.58
C MET A 31 -5.14 12.30 -4.03
N PHE A 32 -4.65 13.12 -3.09
CA PHE A 32 -5.46 14.20 -2.53
C PHE A 32 -5.74 15.32 -3.54
N GLN A 33 -4.80 15.60 -4.45
CA GLN A 33 -5.00 16.57 -5.52
C GLN A 33 -6.08 16.07 -6.50
N GLU A 34 -6.01 14.81 -6.94
CA GLU A 34 -7.03 14.20 -7.80
C GLU A 34 -8.40 14.19 -7.13
N ALA A 35 -8.48 13.80 -5.84
CA ALA A 35 -9.73 13.84 -5.08
C ALA A 35 -10.28 15.27 -4.94
N ALA A 36 -9.41 16.26 -4.73
CA ALA A 36 -9.79 17.66 -4.67
C ALA A 36 -10.39 18.14 -5.99
N ASP A 37 -9.81 17.76 -7.11
CA ASP A 37 -10.29 18.16 -8.45
C ASP A 37 -11.65 17.54 -8.74
N VAL A 38 -11.85 16.25 -8.45
CA VAL A 38 -13.16 15.58 -8.55
C VAL A 38 -14.22 16.26 -7.68
N LEU A 39 -13.87 16.65 -6.45
CA LEU A 39 -14.81 17.34 -5.55
C LEU A 39 -15.15 18.75 -6.04
N ARG A 40 -14.20 19.47 -6.66
CA ARG A 40 -14.45 20.78 -7.29
C ARG A 40 -15.42 20.65 -8.45
N GLU A 41 -15.19 19.70 -9.36
CA GLU A 41 -16.06 19.45 -10.51
C GLU A 41 -17.49 19.11 -10.10
N ARG A 42 -17.65 18.40 -8.97
CA ARG A 42 -18.96 18.04 -8.41
C ARG A 42 -19.64 19.14 -7.59
N GLY A 43 -18.99 20.29 -7.39
CA GLY A 43 -19.49 21.33 -6.48
C GLY A 43 -19.55 20.88 -5.01
N GLN A 44 -18.77 19.87 -4.63
CA GLN A 44 -18.71 19.25 -3.30
C GLN A 44 -17.40 19.56 -2.57
N PHE A 45 -16.67 20.57 -3.03
CA PHE A 45 -15.39 20.92 -2.45
C PHE A 45 -15.55 21.39 -0.99
N PRO A 46 -14.72 20.90 -0.05
CA PRO A 46 -14.93 21.15 1.37
C PRO A 46 -14.69 22.63 1.73
N LYS A 47 -15.26 23.04 2.87
CA LYS A 47 -14.97 24.34 3.48
C LYS A 47 -13.50 24.41 3.90
N PRO A 48 -12.89 25.61 3.96
CA PRO A 48 -11.54 25.80 4.46
C PRO A 48 -11.32 25.12 5.82
N PHE A 49 -10.15 24.52 6.00
CA PHE A 49 -9.76 23.83 7.22
C PHE A 49 -8.29 24.08 7.56
N GLY A 50 -8.01 24.17 8.86
CA GLY A 50 -6.64 24.28 9.38
C GLY A 50 -5.84 22.99 9.20
N PRO A 51 -4.55 22.97 9.59
CA PRO A 51 -3.69 21.82 9.40
C PRO A 51 -4.27 20.51 9.94
N LYS A 52 -4.22 19.47 9.12
CA LYS A 52 -4.65 18.10 9.39
C LYS A 52 -3.47 17.16 9.30
N ALA A 53 -3.22 16.40 10.37
CA ALA A 53 -2.10 15.48 10.43
C ALA A 53 -2.39 14.15 9.71
N ILE A 54 -1.57 13.83 8.72
CA ILE A 54 -1.63 12.59 7.93
C ILE A 54 -0.31 11.83 8.14
N SER A 55 -0.36 10.71 8.84
CA SER A 55 0.80 9.83 8.97
C SER A 55 0.98 9.03 7.68
N ILE A 56 2.22 8.99 7.19
CA ILE A 56 2.62 8.19 6.02
C ILE A 56 3.56 7.02 6.42
N ASP A 57 3.57 6.69 7.71
CA ASP A 57 4.25 5.53 8.28
C ASP A 57 3.43 4.24 8.07
N ASP A 58 4.07 3.08 8.27
CA ASP A 58 3.38 1.78 8.17
C ASP A 58 2.31 1.61 9.26
N ILE A 59 2.50 2.25 10.42
CA ILE A 59 1.56 2.31 11.54
C ILE A 59 1.36 3.77 11.90
N ALA A 60 0.14 4.29 11.75
CA ALA A 60 -0.15 5.64 12.19
C ALA A 60 -0.12 5.76 13.72
N PRO A 61 0.50 6.79 14.30
CA PRO A 61 0.41 7.07 15.72
C PRO A 61 -0.98 7.61 16.09
N CYS A 62 -1.47 7.34 17.30
CA CYS A 62 -2.82 7.78 17.74
C CYS A 62 -3.08 9.29 17.69
N TRP A 63 -2.03 10.13 17.63
CA TRP A 63 -2.18 11.58 17.51
C TRP A 63 -2.45 12.03 16.07
N ALA A 64 -2.16 11.19 15.06
CA ALA A 64 -2.45 11.51 13.67
C ALA A 64 -3.96 11.41 13.41
N GLU A 65 -4.50 12.39 12.69
CA GLU A 65 -5.91 12.41 12.30
C GLU A 65 -6.18 11.39 11.20
N PHE A 66 -5.24 11.22 10.27
CA PHE A 66 -5.34 10.28 9.16
C PHE A 66 -4.07 9.43 9.03
N GLY A 67 -4.19 8.27 8.41
CA GLY A 67 -3.05 7.44 8.01
C GLY A 67 -3.47 6.22 7.22
N TYR A 68 -2.51 5.48 6.65
CA TYR A 68 -2.82 4.28 5.86
C TYR A 68 -3.33 3.11 6.70
N SER A 69 -2.97 3.11 7.99
CA SER A 69 -3.40 2.12 8.97
C SER A 69 -3.74 2.82 10.28
N ALA A 70 -4.64 2.22 11.07
CA ALA A 70 -4.99 2.71 12.39
C ALA A 70 -4.72 1.62 13.43
N GLN A 71 -4.19 2.00 14.59
CA GLN A 71 -4.09 1.08 15.72
C GLN A 71 -5.45 1.00 16.41
N GLU A 72 -5.71 -0.13 17.06
CA GLU A 72 -6.92 -0.30 17.86
C GLU A 72 -7.08 0.84 18.87
N ARG A 73 -8.30 1.34 19.00
CA ARG A 73 -8.68 2.42 19.96
C ARG A 73 -8.04 3.79 19.68
N CYS A 74 -7.29 3.98 18.59
CA CYS A 74 -6.94 5.32 18.11
C CYS A 74 -8.10 5.98 17.37
N ARG A 75 -8.12 7.32 17.30
CA ARG A 75 -9.09 8.11 16.50
C ARG A 75 -8.67 8.31 15.05
N THR A 76 -7.52 7.76 14.65
CA THR A 76 -6.98 7.90 13.31
C THR A 76 -7.95 7.30 12.30
N VAL A 77 -8.30 8.09 11.29
CA VAL A 77 -9.17 7.66 10.19
C VAL A 77 -8.30 7.04 9.09
N PRO A 78 -8.54 5.77 8.72
CA PRO A 78 -7.81 5.15 7.63
C PRO A 78 -8.14 5.84 6.30
N ILE A 79 -7.11 6.09 5.49
CA ILE A 79 -7.22 6.61 4.12
C ILE A 79 -6.56 5.63 3.14
N PRO A 80 -6.90 5.69 1.83
CA PRO A 80 -6.18 4.91 0.81
C PRO A 80 -4.67 5.13 0.91
N ASP A 81 -3.93 4.05 0.76
CA ASP A 81 -2.48 4.10 0.88
C ASP A 81 -1.80 4.60 -0.41
N PHE A 82 -0.56 5.08 -0.29
CA PHE A 82 0.20 5.65 -1.40
C PHE A 82 0.37 4.73 -2.63
N THR A 83 0.31 3.41 -2.45
CA THR A 83 0.39 2.42 -3.53
C THR A 83 -0.82 2.46 -4.46
N PHE A 84 -1.93 3.08 -4.05
CA PHE A 84 -3.07 3.32 -4.94
C PHE A 84 -2.69 4.21 -6.12
N TRP A 85 -1.82 5.20 -5.87
CA TRP A 85 -1.27 6.05 -6.92
C TRP A 85 0.00 5.46 -7.52
N GLY A 86 0.97 5.03 -6.70
CA GLY A 86 2.15 4.36 -7.21
C GLY A 86 3.25 4.16 -6.17
N TRP A 87 4.10 3.15 -6.42
CA TRP A 87 5.32 2.92 -5.66
C TRP A 87 6.43 2.41 -6.58
N PRO A 88 7.14 3.32 -7.29
CA PRO A 88 8.13 2.97 -8.30
C PRO A 88 9.20 1.99 -7.80
N GLU A 89 9.69 2.19 -6.56
CA GLU A 89 10.76 1.40 -5.97
C GLU A 89 10.35 -0.05 -5.63
N ALA A 90 9.04 -0.30 -5.56
CA ALA A 90 8.46 -1.62 -5.41
C ALA A 90 7.96 -2.20 -6.75
N GLY A 91 8.11 -1.48 -7.86
CA GLY A 91 7.59 -1.87 -9.18
C GLY A 91 6.07 -1.75 -9.29
N LEU A 92 5.42 -0.98 -8.41
CA LEU A 92 3.96 -0.80 -8.44
C LEU A 92 3.63 0.42 -9.31
N LEU A 93 3.67 0.19 -10.62
CA LEU A 93 3.44 1.18 -11.68
C LEU A 93 2.46 0.61 -12.71
N PRO A 94 1.74 1.45 -13.48
CA PRO A 94 1.71 2.92 -13.39
C PRO A 94 0.90 3.45 -12.21
N ASN A 95 -0.13 2.72 -11.76
CA ASN A 95 -0.96 2.97 -10.58
C ASN A 95 -1.74 1.69 -10.24
N PHE A 96 -2.58 1.70 -9.20
CA PHE A 96 -3.34 0.51 -8.78
C PHE A 96 -4.21 -0.09 -9.87
N THR A 97 -4.92 0.72 -10.65
CA THR A 97 -5.75 0.24 -11.77
C THR A 97 -4.90 -0.44 -12.84
N GLY A 98 -3.76 0.17 -13.21
CA GLY A 98 -2.87 -0.39 -14.23
C GLY A 98 -2.21 -1.70 -13.80
N ILE A 99 -1.74 -1.78 -12.55
CA ILE A 99 -1.11 -3.00 -12.04
C ILE A 99 -2.15 -4.11 -11.89
N THR A 100 -3.33 -3.86 -11.32
CA THR A 100 -4.36 -4.89 -11.13
C THR A 100 -4.85 -5.47 -12.46
N HIS A 101 -5.09 -4.64 -13.48
CA HIS A 101 -5.41 -5.15 -14.83
C HIS A 101 -4.29 -6.02 -15.41
N THR A 102 -3.03 -5.67 -15.14
CA THR A 102 -1.88 -6.47 -15.57
C THR A 102 -1.83 -7.81 -14.82
N LEU A 103 -2.06 -7.81 -13.51
CA LEU A 103 -2.07 -9.02 -12.69
C LEU A 103 -3.22 -9.96 -13.07
N GLU A 104 -4.42 -9.41 -13.29
CA GLU A 104 -5.60 -10.16 -13.76
C GLU A 104 -5.31 -10.85 -15.09
N GLY A 105 -4.70 -10.13 -16.04
CA GLY A 105 -4.30 -10.70 -17.33
C GLY A 105 -3.26 -11.82 -17.20
N ILE A 106 -2.33 -11.70 -16.25
CA ILE A 106 -1.33 -12.76 -15.96
C ILE A 106 -2.00 -13.96 -15.26
N GLY A 107 -2.89 -13.71 -14.31
CA GLY A 107 -3.60 -14.74 -13.56
C GLY A 107 -4.57 -15.58 -14.40
N GLY A 108 -4.93 -15.09 -15.60
CA GLY A 108 -5.67 -15.86 -16.60
C GLY A 108 -4.87 -17.01 -17.23
N GLU A 109 -3.54 -17.02 -17.08
CA GLU A 109 -2.66 -18.06 -17.62
C GLU A 109 -2.19 -19.05 -16.52
N PRO A 110 -1.88 -20.31 -16.86
CA PRO A 110 -1.35 -21.25 -15.88
C PRO A 110 -0.02 -20.78 -15.30
N ALA A 111 0.09 -20.79 -13.97
CA ALA A 111 1.34 -20.48 -13.28
C ALA A 111 2.46 -21.49 -13.58
N GLU A 112 3.70 -21.01 -13.62
CA GLU A 112 4.92 -21.81 -13.85
C GLU A 112 5.07 -22.93 -12.79
N GLU A 113 4.75 -22.62 -11.54
CA GLU A 113 4.69 -23.57 -10.44
C GLU A 113 3.26 -23.64 -9.88
N GLN A 114 2.71 -24.86 -9.79
CA GLN A 114 1.41 -25.13 -9.16
C GLN A 114 1.51 -25.14 -7.63
N LYS A 115 1.99 -24.02 -7.07
CA LYS A 115 2.25 -23.80 -5.65
C LYS A 115 1.81 -22.40 -5.22
N CYS A 116 1.65 -22.24 -3.92
CA CYS A 116 1.41 -20.99 -3.25
C CYS A 116 2.73 -20.34 -2.80
N GLY A 117 2.97 -19.09 -3.18
CA GLY A 117 4.24 -18.42 -2.91
C GLY A 117 4.14 -17.20 -2.01
N TRP A 118 5.18 -16.99 -1.22
CA TRP A 118 5.45 -15.74 -0.54
C TRP A 118 6.90 -15.31 -0.81
N ILE A 119 7.09 -14.04 -1.17
CA ILE A 119 8.40 -13.39 -1.13
C ILE A 119 8.29 -12.07 -0.41
N GLY A 120 9.26 -11.74 0.43
CA GLY A 120 9.23 -10.48 1.17
C GLY A 120 10.45 -10.23 2.03
N ASN A 121 10.37 -9.18 2.84
CA ASN A 121 11.39 -8.86 3.83
C ASN A 121 11.03 -9.50 5.18
N PRO A 122 11.77 -10.51 5.67
CA PRO A 122 11.52 -11.12 6.97
C PRO A 122 11.52 -10.13 8.14
N GLY A 123 12.32 -9.06 8.04
CA GLY A 123 12.46 -8.05 9.10
C GLY A 123 11.18 -7.28 9.42
N THR A 124 10.20 -7.27 8.52
CA THR A 124 8.90 -6.61 8.71
C THR A 124 7.77 -7.58 9.06
N HIS A 125 8.01 -8.89 9.03
CA HIS A 125 6.98 -9.94 9.16
C HIS A 125 7.25 -10.84 10.37
N ARG A 126 6.75 -10.44 11.55
CA ARG A 126 7.03 -11.15 12.82
C ARG A 126 6.50 -12.58 12.85
N THR A 127 5.46 -12.87 12.08
CA THR A 127 4.80 -14.19 12.00
C THR A 127 5.43 -15.10 10.96
N LEU A 128 6.34 -14.60 10.10
CA LEU A 128 6.97 -15.39 9.04
C LEU A 128 7.67 -16.67 9.57
N PRO A 129 8.47 -16.64 10.65
CA PRO A 129 9.12 -17.88 11.13
C PRO A 129 8.14 -18.96 11.59
N ALA A 130 6.96 -18.56 12.09
CA ALA A 130 5.92 -19.51 12.46
C ALA A 130 5.25 -20.11 11.23
N PHE A 131 5.00 -19.29 10.20
CA PHE A 131 4.50 -19.75 8.90
C PHE A 131 5.48 -20.69 8.21
N GLU A 132 6.76 -20.33 8.12
CA GLU A 132 7.82 -21.17 7.54
C GLU A 132 7.85 -22.56 8.17
N ARG A 133 7.84 -22.66 9.51
CA ARG A 133 7.77 -23.95 10.21
C ARG A 133 6.50 -24.73 9.90
N ALA A 134 5.36 -24.05 9.73
CA ALA A 134 4.10 -24.72 9.41
C ALA A 134 4.08 -25.31 8.00
N VAL A 135 4.91 -24.78 7.08
CA VAL A 135 4.93 -25.19 5.67
C VAL A 135 6.24 -25.85 5.23
N GLU A 136 7.20 -26.07 6.14
CA GLU A 136 8.57 -26.54 5.84
C GLU A 136 8.61 -27.85 5.02
N ASN A 137 7.68 -28.77 5.29
CA ASN A 137 7.56 -30.05 4.58
C ASN A 137 6.46 -30.07 3.51
N SER A 138 5.87 -28.91 3.21
CA SER A 138 4.80 -28.82 2.22
C SER A 138 5.39 -28.66 0.82
N THR A 139 4.91 -29.47 -0.12
CA THR A 139 5.19 -29.29 -1.55
C THR A 139 4.33 -28.21 -2.19
N ALA A 140 3.29 -27.75 -1.47
CA ALA A 140 2.33 -26.77 -1.96
C ALA A 140 2.75 -25.32 -1.71
N PHE A 141 3.79 -25.07 -0.90
CA PHE A 141 4.21 -23.72 -0.54
C PHE A 141 5.67 -23.43 -0.90
N VAL A 142 5.94 -22.19 -1.27
CA VAL A 142 7.30 -21.66 -1.49
C VAL A 142 7.44 -20.35 -0.72
N VAL A 143 8.39 -20.31 0.22
CA VAL A 143 8.69 -19.10 1.00
C VAL A 143 10.09 -18.64 0.68
N LYS A 144 10.23 -17.40 0.17
CA LYS A 144 11.50 -16.80 -0.21
C LYS A 144 11.76 -15.53 0.59
N SER A 145 12.86 -15.52 1.35
CA SER A 145 13.40 -14.31 2.00
C SER A 145 14.29 -13.55 1.00
N ALA A 146 14.02 -12.27 0.71
CA ALA A 146 14.75 -11.53 -0.35
C ALA A 146 16.23 -11.27 0.00
N PRO A 147 17.21 -11.37 -0.95
CA PRO A 147 17.17 -10.93 -2.36
C PRO A 147 17.42 -12.03 -3.45
N PRO A 148 17.10 -11.78 -4.75
CA PRO A 148 16.67 -10.51 -5.38
C PRO A 148 15.17 -10.19 -5.28
N ARG A 149 14.81 -8.89 -5.40
CA ARG A 149 13.42 -8.43 -5.45
C ARG A 149 12.74 -8.97 -6.72
N VAL A 150 11.54 -9.54 -6.58
CA VAL A 150 10.71 -10.03 -7.69
C VAL A 150 9.49 -9.12 -7.80
N SER A 151 9.16 -8.67 -9.01
CA SER A 151 7.99 -7.82 -9.24
C SER A 151 6.68 -8.56 -8.95
N ALA A 152 5.57 -7.84 -8.78
CA ALA A 152 4.26 -8.45 -8.55
C ALA A 152 3.82 -9.33 -9.75
N GLU A 153 4.11 -8.87 -10.97
CA GLU A 153 3.84 -9.57 -12.22
C GLU A 153 4.59 -10.89 -12.27
N ASN A 154 5.88 -10.89 -11.91
CA ASN A 154 6.68 -12.11 -11.90
C ASN A 154 6.22 -13.07 -10.79
N GLN A 155 5.87 -12.58 -9.61
CA GLN A 155 5.28 -13.42 -8.56
C GLN A 155 3.99 -14.10 -9.04
N THR A 156 3.14 -13.37 -9.76
CA THR A 156 1.86 -13.88 -10.29
C THR A 156 2.08 -14.91 -11.40
N ARG A 157 3.10 -14.74 -12.25
CA ARG A 157 3.49 -15.77 -13.25
C ARG A 157 4.01 -17.04 -12.59
N MET A 158 4.81 -16.89 -11.53
CA MET A 158 5.53 -17.99 -10.92
C MET A 158 4.62 -18.95 -10.15
N TRP A 159 3.58 -18.44 -9.48
CA TRP A 159 2.87 -19.20 -8.46
C TRP A 159 1.37 -19.21 -8.67
N ALA A 160 0.76 -20.39 -8.57
CA ALA A 160 -0.69 -20.58 -8.68
C ALA A 160 -1.49 -19.89 -7.58
N CYS A 161 -0.86 -19.53 -6.46
CA CYS A 161 -1.47 -18.65 -5.47
C CYS A 161 -0.44 -17.77 -4.78
N LEU A 162 -0.87 -16.59 -4.32
CA LEU A 162 -0.01 -15.65 -3.60
C LEU A 162 -0.46 -15.58 -2.13
N VAL A 163 0.50 -15.77 -1.23
CA VAL A 163 0.27 -15.67 0.20
C VAL A 163 0.62 -14.25 0.64
N ASP A 164 -0.27 -13.63 1.44
CA ASP A 164 0.07 -12.45 2.24
C ASP A 164 0.32 -12.88 3.68
N ILE A 165 1.35 -12.30 4.29
CA ILE A 165 1.68 -12.52 5.70
C ILE A 165 1.59 -11.14 6.36
N PRO A 166 0.90 -11.01 7.52
CA PRO A 166 0.81 -9.74 8.21
C PRO A 166 2.20 -9.17 8.55
N CYS A 167 2.41 -7.90 8.21
CA CYS A 167 3.59 -7.15 8.61
C CYS A 167 3.31 -6.33 9.89
N ARG A 168 4.24 -5.45 10.28
CA ARG A 168 4.03 -4.58 11.46
C ARG A 168 2.79 -3.69 11.33
N GLY A 169 2.42 -3.33 10.11
CA GLY A 169 1.22 -2.57 9.80
C GLY A 169 0.41 -3.26 8.71
N TYR A 170 -0.19 -2.46 7.85
CA TYR A 170 -0.89 -2.96 6.67
C TYR A 170 0.10 -3.33 5.55
N SER A 171 -0.19 -4.43 4.84
CA SER A 171 0.55 -4.85 3.65
C SER A 171 -0.10 -4.26 2.40
N GLY A 172 0.60 -3.36 1.71
CA GLY A 172 0.15 -2.81 0.42
C GLY A 172 -0.01 -3.85 -0.69
N ARG A 173 0.41 -5.10 -0.44
CA ARG A 173 0.17 -6.23 -1.34
C ARG A 173 -1.28 -6.69 -1.33
N VAL A 174 -1.97 -6.61 -0.18
CA VAL A 174 -3.29 -7.24 0.01
C VAL A 174 -4.30 -6.85 -1.06
N PRO A 175 -4.52 -5.56 -1.40
CA PRO A 175 -5.51 -5.22 -2.41
C PRO A 175 -5.14 -5.74 -3.79
N MET A 176 -3.85 -5.92 -4.08
CA MET A 176 -3.37 -6.39 -5.38
C MET A 176 -3.55 -7.89 -5.56
N LEU A 177 -3.55 -8.68 -4.46
CA LEU A 177 -3.73 -10.14 -4.53
C LEU A 177 -5.18 -10.57 -4.78
N LEU A 178 -6.12 -9.63 -4.74
CA LEU A 178 -7.55 -9.90 -4.91
C LEU A 178 -8.00 -9.78 -6.38
N HIS A 179 -7.07 -9.54 -7.29
CA HIS A 179 -7.26 -9.40 -8.74
C HIS A 179 -6.40 -10.44 -9.46
#